data_AF-A0ABD7SRN7-F1
#
_entry.id   AF-A0ABD7SRN7-F1
#
_cell.length_a   1.000
_cell.length_b   1.000
_cell.length_c   1.000
_cell.angle_alpha   90.00
_cell.angle_beta   90.00
_cell.angle_gamma   90.00
#
_symmetry.space_group_name_H-M   'P 1'
#
loop_
_entity.id
_entity.type
_entity.pdbx_description
1 polymer ?
#
loop_
_entity_poly.entity_id
_entity_poly.type
_entity_poly.pdbx_seq_one_letter_code
_entity_poly.pdbx_strand_id
1 'polypeptide(L)'
;MRNLIILASVISVLSGCAGTQGQGEYFKLDKVNVIERNLGLFKEAQIVSTERDQQVQPVLSRINTQYELRQGESYKTALERWIRDEGYSQIAWGMSSNSRAVLERRSPKSERYRTNLKRVVDELSKELDVTINLTFDKPNKVAGVYDFPETPRLVHVKGTSLKAVVASVVKHYGHKWDETGTASRSWLSPNDYQFGAEYFLLTRRDDLAGALKTVLADYPVYSSILDSTGQVFIQEEN
;
A
#
# COMPACT_ATOMS: atom_id res chain seq x y z
N MET A 1 -32.86 53.18 -42.74
CA MET A 1 -33.30 52.91 -41.35
C MET A 1 -32.03 52.72 -40.54
N ARG A 2 -31.37 53.77 -40.02
CA ARG A 2 -31.65 54.64 -38.85
C ARG A 2 -31.53 53.92 -37.49
N ASN A 3 -30.62 54.45 -36.66
CA ASN A 3 -30.39 54.30 -35.20
C ASN A 3 -29.40 53.19 -34.77
N LEU A 4 -28.40 53.41 -33.89
CA LEU A 4 -28.08 54.54 -33.00
C LEU A 4 -26.58 54.53 -32.59
N ILE A 5 -26.12 55.70 -32.18
CA ILE A 5 -24.77 56.17 -31.83
C ILE A 5 -24.44 55.95 -30.34
N ILE A 6 -23.18 55.52 -30.08
CA ILE A 6 -22.15 55.93 -29.09
C ILE A 6 -22.57 56.56 -27.74
N LEU A 7 -22.00 56.06 -26.63
CA LEU A 7 -21.40 56.79 -25.48
C LEU A 7 -20.78 55.76 -24.49
N ALA A 8 -19.45 55.58 -24.39
CA ALA A 8 -18.53 56.22 -23.42
C ALA A 8 -19.06 56.18 -21.97
N SER A 9 -18.40 55.64 -20.93
CA SER A 9 -17.06 55.99 -20.44
C SER A 9 -16.79 55.33 -19.06
N VAL A 10 -15.52 55.00 -18.80
CA VAL A 10 -14.72 55.18 -17.55
C VAL A 10 -15.17 54.51 -16.23
N ILE A 11 -14.37 53.53 -15.75
CA ILE A 11 -13.69 53.40 -14.42
C ILE A 11 -12.54 52.39 -14.65
N SER A 12 -11.24 52.70 -14.82
CA SER A 12 -10.22 53.38 -13.98
C SER A 12 -9.80 52.62 -12.70
N VAL A 13 -8.53 52.18 -12.70
CA VAL A 13 -7.63 51.88 -11.55
C VAL A 13 -7.88 50.52 -10.88
N LEU A 14 -6.94 49.56 -10.89
CA LEU A 14 -5.70 49.61 -10.10
C LEU A 14 -4.54 48.85 -10.77
N SER A 15 -3.50 49.61 -11.08
CA SER A 15 -2.12 49.12 -11.18
C SER A 15 -1.62 48.75 -9.79
N GLY A 16 -1.06 47.55 -9.64
CA GLY A 16 -0.30 47.13 -8.47
C GLY A 16 1.15 46.86 -8.87
N CYS A 17 1.92 47.91 -9.13
CA CYS A 17 3.38 47.86 -9.03
C CYS A 17 3.75 47.97 -7.55
N ALA A 18 4.39 46.95 -7.00
CA ALA A 18 5.10 47.06 -5.73
C ALA A 18 6.49 46.44 -5.92
N GLY A 19 7.41 47.25 -6.42
CA GLY A 19 8.81 47.10 -6.09
C GLY A 19 9.04 47.85 -4.77
N THR A 20 9.60 47.17 -3.78
CA THR A 20 10.25 47.83 -2.65
C THR A 20 11.53 47.08 -2.32
N GLN A 21 12.62 47.80 -2.54
CA GLN A 21 13.97 47.54 -2.05
C GLN A 21 13.93 47.01 -0.61
N GLY A 22 14.69 45.93 -0.36
CA GLY A 22 15.12 45.59 0.98
C GLY A 22 16.04 46.69 1.50
N GLN A 23 15.48 47.62 2.26
CA GLN A 23 16.23 48.41 3.23
C GLN A 23 15.90 47.83 4.60
N GLY A 24 16.95 47.39 5.31
CA GLY A 24 16.84 46.70 6.58
C GLY A 24 16.10 47.56 7.61
N GLU A 25 14.92 47.10 8.00
CA GLU A 25 14.26 47.59 9.19
C GLU A 25 14.97 46.97 10.41
N TYR A 26 15.57 47.84 11.20
CA TYR A 26 16.12 47.50 12.51
C TYR A 26 14.97 47.13 13.44
N PHE A 27 14.92 45.87 13.87
CA PHE A 27 14.09 45.48 15.00
C PHE A 27 14.66 46.10 16.28
N LYS A 28 14.13 47.25 16.68
CA LYS A 28 14.37 47.79 18.03
C LYS A 28 13.49 46.99 18.99
N LEU A 29 14.11 46.03 19.67
CA LEU A 29 13.46 45.27 20.74
C LEU A 29 13.36 46.18 21.98
N ASP A 30 12.25 46.89 22.11
CA ASP A 30 11.92 47.57 23.37
C ASP A 30 11.55 46.49 24.41
N LYS A 31 12.55 46.12 25.21
CA LYS A 31 12.56 45.14 26.31
C LYS A 31 12.80 43.68 25.90
N VAL A 32 14.06 43.35 25.71
CA VAL A 32 14.54 41.97 25.82
C VAL A 32 14.72 41.64 27.31
N ASN A 33 13.96 40.68 27.83
CA ASN A 33 14.30 40.03 29.09
C ASN A 33 15.49 39.08 28.84
N VAL A 34 16.70 39.64 28.79
CA VAL A 34 17.92 38.84 28.80
C VAL A 34 18.13 38.35 30.22
N ILE A 35 17.79 37.09 30.48
CA ILE A 35 18.23 36.43 31.71
C ILE A 35 19.65 35.94 31.44
N GLU A 36 20.63 36.76 31.79
CA GLU A 36 22.03 36.36 31.82
C GLU A 36 22.21 35.30 32.91
N ARG A 37 22.28 34.03 32.51
CA ARG A 37 22.58 32.96 33.45
C ARG A 37 24.09 32.98 33.71
N ASN A 38 24.48 33.67 34.77
CA ASN A 38 25.85 33.70 35.26
C ASN A 38 26.27 32.26 35.65
N LEU A 39 27.13 31.63 34.86
CA LEU A 39 27.61 30.26 35.07
C LEU A 39 28.78 30.17 36.08
N GLY A 40 29.07 31.25 36.80
CA GLY A 40 30.27 31.39 37.63
C GLY A 40 30.19 30.84 39.06
N LEU A 41 29.05 30.36 39.55
CA LEU A 41 28.93 29.89 40.93
C LEU A 41 28.06 28.64 41.00
N PHE A 42 28.67 27.49 40.74
CA PHE A 42 28.11 26.18 41.08
C PHE A 42 27.99 26.10 42.61
N LYS A 43 26.81 26.41 43.13
CA LYS A 43 26.43 25.98 44.48
C LYS A 43 26.01 24.52 44.36
N GLU A 44 26.77 23.63 44.98
CA GLU A 44 26.52 22.19 44.98
C GLU A 44 25.05 21.92 45.33
N ALA A 45 24.32 21.37 44.37
CA ALA A 45 22.98 20.86 44.64
C ALA A 45 23.17 19.64 45.55
N GLN A 46 22.61 19.71 46.76
CA GLN A 46 22.57 18.57 47.67
C GLN A 46 21.82 17.43 47.00
N ILE A 47 22.54 16.34 46.76
CA ILE A 47 21.99 15.08 46.27
C ILE A 47 21.23 14.47 47.43
N VAL A 48 19.90 14.57 47.42
CA VAL A 48 19.06 13.74 48.29
C VAL A 48 19.07 12.34 47.69
N SER A 49 19.95 11.49 48.20
CA SER A 49 19.90 10.05 47.97
C SER A 49 18.56 9.51 48.46
N THR A 50 17.69 9.19 47.52
CA THR A 50 16.62 8.23 47.77
C THR A 50 17.08 6.92 47.15
N GLU A 51 17.76 6.11 47.96
CA GLU A 51 17.90 4.68 47.69
C GLU A 51 16.50 4.07 47.65
N ARG A 52 15.94 3.98 46.44
CA ARG A 52 15.02 2.91 46.08
C ARG A 52 15.55 2.34 44.80
N ASP A 53 16.06 1.12 44.89
CA ASP A 53 16.27 0.21 43.78
C ASP A 53 14.99 0.13 42.94
N GLN A 54 14.89 1.00 41.94
CA GLN A 54 14.10 0.72 40.77
C GLN A 54 15.10 0.39 39.68
N GLN A 55 15.53 -0.88 39.69
CA GLN A 55 15.92 -1.53 38.46
C GLN A 55 14.78 -1.31 37.47
N VAL A 56 14.95 -0.36 36.55
CA VAL A 56 14.15 -0.28 35.35
C VAL A 56 14.57 -1.49 34.52
N GLN A 57 13.99 -2.64 34.87
CA GLN A 57 14.00 -3.79 34.00
C GLN A 57 13.39 -3.32 32.68
N PRO A 58 14.06 -3.54 31.52
CA PRO A 58 13.39 -3.33 30.26
C PRO A 58 12.12 -4.18 30.33
N VAL A 59 10.96 -3.55 30.16
CA VAL A 59 9.70 -4.27 29.99
C VAL A 59 9.85 -5.03 28.69
N LEU A 60 10.40 -6.25 28.77
CA LEU A 60 10.28 -7.27 27.76
C LEU A 60 8.78 -7.44 27.61
N SER A 61 8.20 -6.80 26.59
CA SER A 61 6.87 -7.14 26.10
C SER A 61 6.91 -8.64 25.91
N ARG A 62 6.26 -9.37 26.81
CA ARG A 62 6.16 -10.82 26.72
C ARG A 62 5.41 -11.06 25.42
N ILE A 63 6.13 -11.47 24.37
CA ILE A 63 5.53 -11.97 23.15
C ILE A 63 4.84 -13.28 23.57
N ASN A 64 3.59 -13.17 24.01
CA ASN A 64 2.79 -14.32 24.42
C ASN A 64 2.00 -14.90 23.24
N THR A 65 2.29 -14.42 22.02
CA THR A 65 1.77 -15.03 20.80
C THR A 65 2.53 -16.32 20.57
N GLN A 66 1.78 -17.42 20.62
CA GLN A 66 2.29 -18.75 20.35
C GLN A 66 1.69 -19.22 19.04
N TYR A 67 2.52 -19.46 18.03
CA TYR A 67 2.11 -20.14 16.81
C TYR A 67 2.43 -21.62 16.96
N GLU A 68 1.51 -22.46 16.52
CA GLU A 68 1.69 -23.91 16.54
C GLU A 68 1.51 -24.43 15.12
N LEU A 69 2.45 -25.23 14.65
CA LEU A 69 2.32 -26.04 13.45
C LEU A 69 1.90 -27.44 13.90
N ARG A 70 0.74 -27.92 13.46
CA ARG A 70 0.22 -29.22 13.89
C ARG A 70 0.77 -30.33 13.00
N GLN A 71 1.03 -31.49 13.59
CA GLN A 71 1.36 -32.68 12.83
C GLN A 71 0.25 -32.99 11.81
N GLY A 72 0.65 -33.23 10.56
CA GLY A 72 -0.25 -33.54 9.45
C GLY A 72 -0.98 -32.33 8.83
N GLU A 73 -0.86 -31.13 9.41
CA GLU A 73 -1.37 -29.88 8.83
C GLU A 73 -0.45 -29.43 7.67
N SER A 74 -1.02 -28.86 6.60
CA SER A 74 -0.19 -28.24 5.56
C SER A 74 0.38 -26.91 6.03
N TYR A 75 1.59 -26.57 5.59
CA TYR A 75 2.21 -25.30 5.94
C TYR A 75 1.35 -24.10 5.51
N LYS A 76 0.67 -24.21 4.36
CA LYS A 76 -0.34 -23.24 3.91
C LYS A 76 -1.45 -23.08 4.93
N THR A 77 -2.06 -24.17 5.39
CA THR A 77 -3.18 -24.13 6.35
C THR A 77 -2.75 -23.48 7.67
N ALA A 78 -1.56 -23.86 8.17
CA ALA A 78 -0.99 -23.27 9.37
C ALA A 78 -0.76 -21.76 9.19
N LEU A 79 -0.14 -21.35 8.07
CA LEU A 79 0.12 -19.95 7.76
C LEU A 79 -1.18 -19.14 7.65
N GLU A 80 -2.18 -19.65 6.95
CA GLU A 80 -3.47 -18.97 6.84
C GLU A 80 -4.14 -18.79 8.21
N ARG A 81 -4.07 -19.81 9.06
CA ARG A 81 -4.60 -19.75 10.42
C ARG A 81 -3.86 -18.70 11.25
N TRP A 82 -2.53 -18.71 11.24
CA TRP A 82 -1.72 -17.72 11.96
C TRP A 82 -1.99 -16.28 11.50
N ILE A 83 -2.19 -16.07 10.20
CA ILE A 83 -2.57 -14.78 9.63
C ILE A 83 -3.96 -14.35 10.08
N ARG A 84 -4.93 -15.27 10.10
CA ARG A 84 -6.29 -15.00 10.60
C ARG A 84 -6.32 -14.72 12.09
N ASP A 85 -5.48 -15.40 12.87
CA ASP A 85 -5.32 -15.16 14.31
C ASP A 85 -4.78 -13.74 14.61
N GLU A 86 -4.03 -13.13 13.69
CA GLU A 86 -3.61 -11.71 13.73
C GLU A 86 -4.72 -10.72 13.31
N GLY A 87 -5.90 -11.21 12.92
CA GLY A 87 -7.07 -10.39 12.58
C GLY A 87 -7.23 -10.08 11.09
N TYR A 88 -6.46 -10.72 10.21
CA TYR A 88 -6.58 -10.58 8.75
C TYR A 88 -7.47 -11.69 8.17
N SER A 89 -8.73 -11.37 7.88
CA SER A 89 -9.74 -12.35 7.44
C SER A 89 -9.55 -12.80 5.99
N GLN A 90 -8.91 -11.98 5.16
CA GLN A 90 -8.67 -12.28 3.75
C GLN A 90 -7.18 -12.38 3.45
N ILE A 91 -6.84 -13.31 2.56
CA ILE A 91 -5.46 -13.64 2.24
C ILE A 91 -5.32 -13.68 0.71
N ALA A 92 -4.47 -12.82 0.18
CA ALA A 92 -4.12 -12.77 -1.24
C ALA A 92 -2.78 -13.47 -1.47
N TRP A 93 -2.70 -14.31 -2.51
CA TRP A 93 -1.53 -15.17 -2.77
C TRP A 93 -0.81 -14.78 -4.06
N GLY A 94 0.42 -14.30 -3.94
CA GLY A 94 1.32 -13.96 -5.03
C GLY A 94 2.56 -14.85 -5.04
N MET A 95 2.37 -16.16 -5.22
CA MET A 95 3.44 -17.16 -5.12
C MET A 95 3.62 -17.96 -6.41
N SER A 96 4.86 -18.37 -6.70
CA SER A 96 5.18 -19.32 -7.76
C SER A 96 4.57 -20.70 -7.52
N SER A 97 4.43 -21.50 -8.58
CA SER A 97 3.94 -22.88 -8.50
C SER A 97 4.80 -23.76 -7.59
N ASN A 98 6.12 -23.56 -7.60
CA ASN A 98 7.05 -24.30 -6.74
C ASN A 98 6.78 -23.99 -5.25
N SER A 99 6.77 -22.72 -4.87
CA SER A 99 6.54 -22.32 -3.47
C SER A 99 5.14 -22.75 -2.98
N ARG A 100 4.12 -22.67 -3.84
CA ARG A 100 2.79 -23.20 -3.54
C ARG A 100 2.83 -24.70 -3.26
N ALA A 101 3.45 -25.49 -4.15
CA ALA A 101 3.58 -26.92 -3.96
C ALA A 101 4.30 -27.27 -2.65
N VAL A 102 5.33 -26.49 -2.29
CA VAL A 102 6.04 -26.64 -1.01
C VAL A 102 5.12 -26.37 0.18
N LEU A 103 4.32 -25.31 0.15
CA LEU A 103 3.41 -24.97 1.25
C LEU A 103 2.23 -25.95 1.39
N GLU A 104 1.84 -26.63 0.31
CA GLU A 104 0.80 -27.67 0.37
C GLU A 104 1.31 -28.97 1.03
N ARG A 105 2.64 -29.15 1.20
CA ARG A 105 3.20 -30.28 1.94
C ARG A 105 2.74 -30.24 3.40
N ARG A 106 2.58 -31.43 3.99
CA ARG A 106 2.16 -31.61 5.39
C ARG A 106 3.35 -31.69 6.32
N SER A 107 3.24 -31.06 7.49
CA SER A 107 4.27 -31.17 8.52
C SER A 107 4.30 -32.59 9.11
N PRO A 108 5.48 -33.24 9.18
CA PRO A 108 5.60 -34.57 9.79
C PRO A 108 5.52 -34.54 11.32
N LYS A 109 5.68 -33.37 11.94
CA LYS A 109 5.76 -33.18 13.40
C LYS A 109 4.96 -31.95 13.85
N SER A 110 4.66 -31.90 15.13
CA SER A 110 4.11 -30.69 15.75
C SER A 110 5.23 -29.80 16.25
N GLU A 111 5.15 -28.50 15.98
CA GLU A 111 6.12 -27.50 16.42
C GLU A 111 5.42 -26.29 17.03
N ARG A 112 6.10 -25.63 17.97
CA ARG A 112 5.58 -24.45 18.66
C ARG A 112 6.61 -23.33 18.61
N TYR A 113 6.18 -22.17 18.13
CA TYR A 113 6.98 -20.97 18.00
C TYR A 113 6.45 -19.91 18.99
N ARG A 114 7.32 -19.43 19.88
CA ARG A 114 7.01 -18.38 20.87
C ARG A 114 7.60 -17.06 20.41
N THR A 115 7.06 -16.54 19.31
CA THR A 115 7.58 -15.37 18.60
C THR A 115 6.44 -14.62 17.92
N ASN A 116 6.74 -13.58 17.16
CA ASN A 116 5.73 -12.84 16.38
C ASN A 116 5.55 -13.41 14.96
N LEU A 117 4.45 -13.06 14.29
CA LEU A 117 4.09 -13.61 12.97
C LEU A 117 5.23 -13.48 11.95
N LYS A 118 5.88 -12.31 11.89
CA LYS A 118 6.98 -12.09 10.94
C LYS A 118 8.12 -13.08 11.19
N ARG A 119 8.54 -13.24 12.44
CA ARG A 119 9.65 -14.13 12.80
C ARG A 119 9.32 -15.60 12.56
N VAL A 120 8.10 -16.06 12.91
CA VAL A 120 7.73 -17.46 12.63
C VAL A 120 7.69 -17.74 11.13
N VAL A 121 7.25 -16.78 10.32
CA VAL A 121 7.27 -16.92 8.86
C VAL A 121 8.69 -16.87 8.30
N ASP A 122 9.56 -16.02 8.82
CA ASP A 122 10.98 -16.00 8.46
C ASP A 122 11.67 -17.35 8.82
N GLU A 123 11.31 -17.96 9.95
CA GLU A 123 11.81 -19.29 10.36
C GLU A 123 11.27 -20.40 9.46
N LEU A 124 9.96 -20.41 9.19
CA LEU A 124 9.32 -21.36 8.29
C LEU A 124 9.88 -21.26 6.87
N SER A 125 10.12 -20.05 6.38
CA SER A 125 10.71 -19.78 5.07
C SER A 125 12.09 -20.45 4.94
N LYS A 126 12.92 -20.37 5.99
CA LYS A 126 14.24 -21.01 6.03
C LYS A 126 14.14 -22.54 6.13
N GLU A 127 13.24 -23.06 6.95
CA GLU A 127 13.04 -24.51 7.09
C GLU A 127 12.61 -25.16 5.78
N LEU A 128 11.74 -24.49 5.03
CA LEU A 128 11.18 -25.02 3.79
C LEU A 128 12.04 -24.74 2.54
N ASP A 129 13.11 -23.96 2.69
CA ASP A 129 13.95 -23.45 1.59
C ASP A 129 13.13 -22.76 0.48
N VAL A 130 12.15 -21.94 0.90
CA VAL A 130 11.32 -21.12 -0.01
C VAL A 130 11.14 -19.74 0.57
N THR A 131 11.14 -18.71 -0.28
CA THR A 131 10.89 -17.33 0.16
C THR A 131 9.41 -17.17 0.51
N ILE A 132 9.12 -16.72 1.74
CA ILE A 132 7.78 -16.38 2.18
C ILE A 132 7.81 -14.98 2.78
N ASN A 133 7.23 -14.04 2.07
CA ASN A 133 7.09 -12.65 2.51
C ASN A 133 5.63 -12.34 2.82
N LEU A 134 5.43 -11.42 3.78
CA LEU A 134 4.11 -10.92 4.17
C LEU A 134 3.99 -9.42 3.92
N THR A 135 2.83 -9.03 3.41
CA THR A 135 2.39 -7.63 3.38
C THR A 135 1.00 -7.52 4.00
N PHE A 136 0.63 -6.35 4.50
CA PHE A 136 -0.63 -6.16 5.23
C PHE A 136 -1.33 -4.88 4.80
N ASP A 137 -2.60 -4.98 4.48
CA ASP A 137 -3.53 -3.88 4.33
C ASP A 137 -4.47 -3.87 5.55
N LYS A 138 -4.10 -3.07 6.54
CA LYS A 138 -4.84 -2.97 7.82
C LYS A 138 -6.26 -2.45 7.64
N PRO A 139 -6.52 -1.38 6.85
CA PRO A 139 -7.89 -0.91 6.60
C PRO A 139 -8.83 -2.00 6.06
N ASN A 140 -8.37 -2.79 5.09
CA ASN A 140 -9.18 -3.83 4.47
C ASN A 140 -9.09 -5.19 5.19
N LYS A 141 -8.27 -5.30 6.24
CA LYS A 141 -7.97 -6.55 6.97
C LYS A 141 -7.51 -7.68 6.04
N VAL A 142 -6.63 -7.34 5.10
CA VAL A 142 -6.06 -8.29 4.13
C VAL A 142 -4.57 -8.50 4.39
N ALA A 143 -4.13 -9.74 4.33
CA ALA A 143 -2.72 -10.09 4.26
C ALA A 143 -2.37 -10.58 2.84
N GLY A 144 -1.20 -10.20 2.35
CA GLY A 144 -0.62 -10.74 1.14
C GLY A 144 0.53 -11.68 1.47
N VAL A 145 0.53 -12.88 0.89
CA VAL A 145 1.64 -13.85 1.00
C VAL A 145 2.29 -14.02 -0.38
N TYR A 146 3.60 -13.81 -0.48
CA TYR A 146 4.31 -13.78 -1.76
C TYR A 146 5.76 -14.28 -1.67
N ASP A 147 6.35 -14.64 -2.82
CA ASP A 147 7.71 -15.19 -2.90
C ASP A 147 8.66 -14.42 -3.84
N PHE A 148 8.23 -13.27 -4.35
CA PHE A 148 9.05 -12.40 -5.20
C PHE A 148 9.73 -11.28 -4.38
N PRO A 149 10.89 -10.76 -4.81
CA PRO A 149 11.69 -9.80 -4.05
C PRO A 149 11.17 -8.36 -4.10
N GLU A 150 10.38 -8.01 -5.12
CA GLU A 150 9.88 -6.66 -5.29
C GLU A 150 8.79 -6.31 -4.27
N THR A 151 8.54 -5.01 -4.07
CA THR A 151 7.39 -4.56 -3.27
C THR A 151 6.10 -5.06 -3.92
N PRO A 152 5.23 -5.78 -3.20
CA PRO A 152 3.99 -6.27 -3.75
C PRO A 152 2.99 -5.13 -3.90
N ARG A 153 2.04 -5.32 -4.82
CA ARG A 153 0.84 -4.52 -4.92
C ARG A 153 -0.38 -5.39 -4.60
N LEU A 154 -1.17 -4.92 -3.64
CA LEU A 154 -2.45 -5.50 -3.30
C LEU A 154 -3.56 -4.70 -3.99
N VAL A 155 -4.39 -5.38 -4.77
CA VAL A 155 -5.49 -4.76 -5.53
C VAL A 155 -6.80 -5.40 -5.14
N HIS A 156 -7.77 -4.59 -4.71
CA HIS A 156 -9.13 -5.05 -4.49
C HIS A 156 -9.86 -5.11 -5.85
N VAL A 157 -10.10 -6.32 -6.33
CA VAL A 157 -10.86 -6.59 -7.55
C VAL A 157 -12.33 -6.65 -7.19
N LYS A 158 -13.08 -5.63 -7.61
CA LYS A 158 -14.52 -5.50 -7.36
C LYS A 158 -15.22 -4.73 -8.47
N GLY A 159 -16.50 -5.00 -8.67
CA GLY A 159 -17.33 -4.36 -9.68
C GLY A 159 -18.48 -5.27 -10.13
N THR A 160 -19.41 -4.71 -10.89
CA THR A 160 -20.60 -5.45 -11.38
C THR A 160 -20.40 -6.03 -12.78
N SER A 161 -19.42 -5.56 -13.53
CA SER A 161 -19.08 -6.06 -14.86
C SER A 161 -17.56 -6.15 -15.06
N LEU A 162 -17.15 -7.04 -15.96
CA LEU A 162 -15.74 -7.28 -16.26
C LEU A 162 -15.07 -6.01 -16.78
N LYS A 163 -15.77 -5.26 -17.65
CA LYS A 163 -15.27 -3.97 -18.14
C LYS A 163 -14.98 -2.98 -17.02
N ALA A 164 -15.88 -2.85 -16.05
CA ALA A 164 -15.70 -1.95 -14.91
C ALA A 164 -14.54 -2.40 -14.01
N VAL A 165 -14.42 -3.70 -13.77
CA VAL A 165 -13.33 -4.30 -12.99
C VAL A 165 -11.99 -4.05 -13.65
N VAL A 166 -11.86 -4.35 -14.94
CA VAL A 166 -10.63 -4.16 -15.70
C VAL A 166 -10.26 -2.69 -15.75
N ALA A 167 -11.22 -1.78 -15.98
CA ALA A 167 -11.00 -0.35 -15.91
C ALA A 167 -10.39 0.09 -14.58
N SER A 168 -10.96 -0.39 -13.47
CA SER A 168 -10.48 -0.11 -12.12
C SER A 168 -9.05 -0.63 -11.90
N VAL A 169 -8.78 -1.87 -12.33
CA VAL A 169 -7.44 -2.47 -12.24
C VAL A 169 -6.44 -1.66 -13.06
N VAL A 170 -6.69 -1.38 -14.34
CA VAL A 170 -5.80 -0.59 -15.20
C VAL A 170 -5.48 0.77 -14.59
N LYS A 171 -6.51 1.50 -14.12
CA LYS A 171 -6.34 2.80 -13.46
C LYS A 171 -5.53 2.68 -12.16
N HIS A 172 -5.71 1.58 -11.41
CA HIS A 172 -4.96 1.32 -10.16
C HIS A 172 -3.46 1.10 -10.39
N TYR A 173 -3.05 0.56 -11.56
CA TYR A 173 -1.64 0.48 -11.97
C TYR A 173 -1.12 1.76 -12.65
N GLY A 174 -1.95 2.81 -12.76
CA GLY A 174 -1.56 4.08 -13.38
C GLY A 174 -1.54 4.06 -14.91
N HIS A 175 -2.13 3.05 -15.54
CA HIS A 175 -2.24 2.94 -16.99
C HIS A 175 -3.45 3.69 -17.53
N LYS A 176 -3.42 3.96 -18.84
CA LYS A 176 -4.50 4.69 -19.52
C LYS A 176 -5.66 3.75 -19.83
N TRP A 177 -6.85 4.17 -19.39
CA TRP A 177 -8.11 3.54 -19.71
C TRP A 177 -9.02 4.55 -20.38
N ASP A 178 -9.34 4.32 -21.65
CA ASP A 178 -10.22 5.18 -22.45
C ASP A 178 -11.59 4.53 -22.62
N GLU A 179 -12.61 5.19 -22.07
CA GLU A 179 -14.01 4.76 -22.15
C GLU A 179 -14.76 5.39 -23.33
N THR A 180 -14.12 6.33 -24.04
CA THR A 180 -14.77 7.03 -25.15
C THR A 180 -15.10 6.05 -26.27
N GLY A 181 -16.23 6.25 -26.97
CA GLY A 181 -16.62 5.42 -28.12
C GLY A 181 -15.77 5.65 -29.38
N THR A 182 -14.54 6.14 -29.22
CA THR A 182 -13.65 6.52 -30.32
C THR A 182 -12.67 5.38 -30.67
N ALA A 183 -11.80 5.61 -31.65
CA ALA A 183 -10.79 4.63 -32.08
C ALA A 183 -9.78 4.26 -30.99
N SER A 184 -9.62 5.08 -29.95
CA SER A 184 -8.70 4.83 -28.83
C SER A 184 -9.33 4.06 -27.65
N ARG A 185 -10.59 3.61 -27.78
CA ARG A 185 -11.30 2.91 -26.70
C ARG A 185 -10.53 1.69 -26.19
N SER A 186 -10.42 1.57 -24.86
CA SER A 186 -9.74 0.44 -24.21
C SER A 186 -10.53 -0.86 -24.28
N TRP A 187 -11.86 -0.79 -24.39
CA TRP A 187 -12.72 -1.96 -24.50
C TRP A 187 -13.14 -2.21 -25.96
N LEU A 188 -12.55 -3.22 -26.59
CA LEU A 188 -12.83 -3.58 -27.98
C LEU A 188 -13.73 -4.81 -28.11
N SER A 189 -13.87 -5.61 -27.05
CA SER A 189 -14.83 -6.73 -27.03
C SER A 189 -16.28 -6.24 -27.21
N PRO A 190 -17.09 -6.93 -28.03
CA PRO A 190 -18.51 -6.61 -28.20
C PRO A 190 -19.33 -6.86 -26.92
N ASN A 191 -18.88 -7.76 -26.06
CA ASN A 191 -19.59 -8.18 -24.86
C ASN A 191 -19.00 -7.53 -23.60
N ASP A 192 -19.85 -7.25 -22.61
CA ASP A 192 -19.43 -6.97 -21.23
C ASP A 192 -19.98 -8.07 -20.34
N TYR A 193 -19.07 -8.80 -19.70
CA TYR A 193 -19.41 -9.97 -18.92
C TYR A 193 -19.79 -9.57 -17.50
N GLN A 194 -20.77 -10.26 -16.92
CA GLN A 194 -21.10 -10.06 -15.51
C GLN A 194 -19.92 -10.48 -14.64
N PHE A 195 -19.61 -9.67 -13.63
CA PHE A 195 -18.60 -9.98 -12.63
C PHE A 195 -19.25 -10.09 -11.25
N GLY A 196 -19.00 -11.19 -10.54
CA GLY A 196 -19.73 -11.51 -9.30
C GLY A 196 -18.86 -11.86 -8.09
N ALA A 197 -17.54 -11.94 -8.25
CA ALA A 197 -16.64 -12.36 -7.18
C ALA A 197 -15.71 -11.22 -6.77
N GLU A 198 -15.90 -10.65 -5.59
CA GLU A 198 -14.95 -9.71 -5.01
C GLU A 198 -13.77 -10.48 -4.40
N TYR A 199 -12.54 -10.09 -4.75
CA TYR A 199 -11.34 -10.71 -4.20
C TYR A 199 -10.15 -9.74 -4.19
N PHE A 200 -9.11 -10.11 -3.46
CA PHE A 200 -7.85 -9.39 -3.45
C PHE A 200 -6.82 -10.10 -4.29
N LEU A 201 -6.17 -9.35 -5.17
CA LEU A 201 -5.10 -9.79 -6.03
C LEU A 201 -3.77 -9.27 -5.49
N LEU A 202 -2.75 -10.13 -5.47
CA LEU A 202 -1.39 -9.76 -5.06
C LEU A 202 -0.44 -10.01 -6.23
N THR A 203 0.15 -8.94 -6.76
CA THR A 203 1.14 -9.02 -7.84
C THR A 203 2.41 -8.27 -7.49
N ARG A 204 3.42 -8.35 -8.36
CA ARG A 204 4.54 -7.41 -8.35
C ARG A 204 4.02 -5.99 -8.62
N ARG A 205 4.73 -4.98 -8.14
CA ARG A 205 4.32 -3.56 -8.16
C ARG A 205 3.81 -3.08 -9.51
N ASP A 206 4.49 -3.45 -10.59
CA ASP A 206 4.27 -2.91 -11.94
C ASP A 206 3.80 -4.00 -12.93
N ASP A 207 3.36 -5.16 -12.43
CA ASP A 207 2.92 -6.29 -13.24
C ASP A 207 1.42 -6.20 -13.58
N LEU A 208 1.05 -5.21 -14.38
CA LEU A 208 -0.32 -5.07 -14.87
C LEU A 208 -0.71 -6.27 -15.77
N ALA A 209 0.23 -6.77 -16.57
CA ALA A 209 -0.02 -7.89 -17.47
C ALA A 209 -0.41 -9.16 -16.70
N GLY A 210 0.33 -9.52 -15.65
CA GLY A 210 0.00 -10.64 -14.76
C GLY A 210 -1.31 -10.41 -13.99
N ALA A 211 -1.60 -9.15 -13.64
CA ALA A 211 -2.85 -8.81 -12.99
C ALA A 211 -4.06 -9.03 -13.90
N LEU A 212 -4.00 -8.49 -15.13
CA LEU A 212 -5.05 -8.67 -16.14
C LEU A 212 -5.19 -10.12 -16.55
N LYS A 213 -4.09 -10.86 -16.73
CA LYS A 213 -4.14 -12.30 -16.98
C LYS A 213 -4.95 -13.05 -15.92
N THR A 214 -4.82 -12.67 -14.65
CA THR A 214 -5.57 -13.30 -13.56
C THR A 214 -7.05 -12.91 -13.57
N VAL A 215 -7.35 -11.63 -13.80
CA VAL A 215 -8.73 -11.12 -13.84
C VAL A 215 -9.52 -11.67 -15.04
N LEU A 216 -8.85 -11.85 -16.18
CA LEU A 216 -9.45 -12.27 -17.44
C LEU A 216 -9.46 -13.79 -17.64
N ALA A 217 -8.83 -14.58 -16.75
CA ALA A 217 -8.55 -16.00 -16.99
C ALA A 217 -9.75 -16.86 -17.37
N ASP A 218 -10.94 -16.54 -16.85
CA ASP A 218 -12.18 -17.31 -17.05
C ASP A 218 -13.12 -16.64 -18.08
N TYR A 219 -12.66 -15.62 -18.80
CA TYR A 219 -13.44 -14.89 -19.78
C TYR A 219 -12.80 -15.02 -21.17
N PRO A 220 -13.60 -15.04 -22.25
CA PRO A 220 -13.09 -15.20 -23.62
C PRO A 220 -12.51 -13.86 -24.15
N VAL A 221 -11.71 -13.19 -23.34
CA VAL A 221 -11.07 -11.91 -23.66
C VAL A 221 -9.64 -11.90 -23.16
N TYR A 222 -8.77 -11.21 -23.88
CA TYR A 222 -7.38 -10.99 -23.48
C TYR A 222 -7.03 -9.51 -23.50
N SER A 223 -5.96 -9.16 -22.79
CA SER A 223 -5.42 -7.81 -22.75
C SER A 223 -4.17 -7.67 -23.62
N SER A 224 -4.04 -6.53 -24.30
CA SER A 224 -2.77 -6.05 -24.86
C SER A 224 -2.45 -4.67 -24.30
N ILE A 225 -1.17 -4.43 -24.03
CA ILE A 225 -0.67 -3.16 -23.48
C ILE A 225 0.29 -2.57 -24.50
N LEU A 226 0.04 -1.34 -24.92
CA LEU A 226 0.93 -0.60 -25.80
C LEU A 226 1.96 0.17 -24.96
N ASP A 227 3.13 -0.42 -24.78
CA ASP A 227 4.18 0.06 -23.87
C ASP A 227 4.56 1.53 -24.06
N SER A 228 4.58 2.02 -25.30
CA SER A 228 4.95 3.42 -25.61
C SER A 228 3.97 4.46 -25.08
N THR A 229 2.71 4.07 -24.85
CA THR A 229 1.64 5.01 -24.44
C THR A 229 1.00 4.65 -23.11
N GLY A 230 1.22 3.42 -22.61
CA GLY A 230 0.54 2.84 -21.46
C GLY A 230 -0.94 2.54 -21.72
N GLN A 231 -1.38 2.58 -22.99
CA GLN A 231 -2.76 2.29 -23.39
C GLN A 231 -3.04 0.79 -23.29
N VAL A 232 -4.16 0.44 -22.67
CA VAL A 232 -4.61 -0.96 -22.56
C VAL A 232 -5.79 -1.19 -23.50
N PHE A 233 -5.77 -2.33 -24.19
CA PHE A 233 -6.86 -2.81 -25.03
C PHE A 233 -7.32 -4.19 -24.59
N ILE A 234 -8.63 -4.41 -24.53
CA ILE A 234 -9.27 -5.69 -24.24
C ILE A 234 -10.02 -6.19 -25.48
N GLN A 235 -9.71 -7.39 -25.93
CA GLN A 235 -10.18 -7.99 -27.19
C GLN A 235 -10.70 -9.41 -26.94
N GLU A 236 -11.59 -9.94 -27.78
CA GLU A 236 -12.04 -11.34 -27.66
C GLU A 236 -10.99 -12.32 -28.18
N GLU A 237 -10.92 -13.49 -27.53
CA GLU A 237 -10.21 -14.64 -28.07
C GLU A 237 -10.97 -15.19 -29.29
N ASN A 238 -10.29 -15.38 -30.41
CA ASN A 238 -10.86 -15.95 -31.64
C ASN A 238 -10.88 -17.48 -31.61
#